data_AF-A0A8H3ZL16-F1
#
_entry.id   AF-A0A8H3ZL16-F1
#
_cell.length_a   1.000
_cell.length_b   1.000
_cell.length_c   1.000
_cell.angle_alpha   90.00
_cell.angle_beta   90.00
_cell.angle_gamma   90.00
#
_symmetry.space_group_name_H-M   'P 1'
#
loop_
_entity.id
_entity.type
_entity.pdbx_description
1 polymer ?
#
loop_
_entity_poly.entity_id
_entity_poly.type
_entity_poly.pdbx_seq_one_letter_code
_entity_poly.pdbx_strand_id
1 'polypeptide(L)'
;MPQTWTLLEKILLPGNKLMYVSLDLCPGSQARVKIYVQHRGATAADLSQAASIVAPDIVGASDSEMLHFFTVLSGGSEGPYEGKGPMTCFSFTADGEDVKSEVAVYFPIHDYASDDAEIRKRIETYLGSADEKVLKTYQRALDAVAHRPLQDGRGIHAWVGLKMTRSRGSVVTFYLASEMFGVLPKTL
;
A
#
# COMPACT_ATOMS: atom_id res chain seq x y z
N MET A 1 4.56 -5.96 25.39
CA MET A 1 4.16 -4.59 24.95
C MET A 1 5.32 -3.62 24.69
N PRO A 2 6.37 -3.49 25.53
CA PRO A 2 7.47 -2.53 25.27
C PRO A 2 8.18 -2.75 23.93
N GLN A 3 8.33 -4.01 23.51
CA GLN A 3 9.09 -4.39 22.32
C GLN A 3 8.49 -3.87 21.01
N THR A 4 7.16 -3.85 20.87
CA THR A 4 6.50 -3.42 19.63
C THR A 4 6.69 -1.94 19.36
N TRP A 5 6.60 -1.12 20.41
CA TRP A 5 6.86 0.32 20.29
C TRP A 5 8.32 0.59 19.93
N THR A 6 9.28 -0.11 20.53
CA THR A 6 10.70 0.01 20.19
C THR A 6 10.99 -0.33 18.72
N LEU A 7 10.27 -1.27 18.12
CA LEU A 7 10.38 -1.56 16.68
C LEU A 7 9.80 -0.40 15.84
N LEU A 8 8.69 0.19 16.27
CA LEU A 8 8.10 1.35 15.62
C LEU A 8 8.99 2.60 15.71
N GLU A 9 9.69 2.82 16.83
CA GLU A 9 10.63 3.94 16.97
C GLU A 9 11.75 3.88 15.93
N LYS A 10 12.23 2.68 15.59
CA LYS A 10 13.26 2.47 14.57
C LYS A 10 12.81 2.85 13.16
N ILE A 11 11.52 2.85 12.87
CA ILE A 11 10.98 3.25 11.57
C ILE A 11 10.45 4.69 11.56
N LEU A 12 10.26 5.31 12.72
CA LEU A 12 9.84 6.71 12.86
C LEU A 12 11.02 7.70 12.79
N LEU A 13 12.15 7.27 12.20
CA LEU A 13 13.35 8.08 11.99
C LEU A 13 13.05 9.39 11.21
N PRO A 14 13.96 10.39 11.26
CA PRO A 14 13.72 11.72 10.71
C PRO A 14 13.31 11.67 9.23
N GLY A 15 12.13 12.22 8.91
CA GLY A 15 11.56 12.25 7.55
C GLY A 15 10.26 11.45 7.42
N ASN A 16 10.07 10.44 8.28
CA ASN A 16 8.85 9.64 8.32
C ASN A 16 7.78 10.28 9.21
N LYS A 17 6.51 10.05 8.87
CA LYS A 17 5.36 10.64 9.59
C LYS A 17 4.38 9.57 10.04
N LEU A 18 4.06 9.56 11.34
CA LEU A 18 2.92 8.82 11.85
C LEU A 18 1.64 9.47 11.34
N MET A 19 0.89 8.76 10.48
CA MET A 19 -0.30 9.31 9.82
C MET A 19 -1.59 8.94 10.54
N TYR A 20 -1.73 7.65 10.88
CA TYR A 20 -2.98 7.12 11.43
C TYR A 20 -2.72 6.05 12.48
N VAL A 21 -3.63 6.02 13.45
CA VAL A 21 -3.83 4.88 14.35
C VAL A 21 -5.26 4.40 14.11
N SER A 22 -5.45 3.11 13.83
CA SER A 22 -6.79 2.53 13.70
C SER A 22 -6.97 1.27 14.52
N LEU A 23 -8.23 1.03 14.89
CA LEU A 23 -8.66 -0.08 15.73
C LEU A 23 -9.76 -0.84 15.01
N ASP A 24 -9.68 -2.16 15.00
CA ASP A 24 -10.83 -2.97 14.60
C ASP A 24 -11.89 -2.90 15.70
N LEU A 25 -13.08 -2.40 15.39
CA LEU A 25 -14.20 -2.29 16.33
C LEU A 25 -15.00 -3.60 16.38
N CYS A 26 -14.32 -4.70 16.69
CA CYS A 26 -14.92 -6.00 16.89
C CYS A 26 -14.39 -6.65 18.18
N PRO A 27 -15.19 -7.48 18.86
CA PRO A 27 -14.71 -8.23 20.01
C PRO A 27 -13.79 -9.38 19.56
N GLY A 28 -12.84 -9.74 20.43
CA GLY A 28 -12.06 -10.98 20.33
C GLY A 28 -10.58 -10.78 20.02
N SER A 29 -9.84 -11.89 20.12
CA SER A 29 -8.38 -11.94 19.95
C SER A 29 -7.92 -11.69 18.51
N GLN A 30 -8.82 -11.40 17.57
CA GLN A 30 -8.49 -11.03 16.19
C GLN A 30 -8.46 -9.52 15.97
N ALA A 31 -8.95 -8.73 16.93
CA ALA A 31 -8.98 -7.28 16.83
C ALA A 31 -7.55 -6.71 16.75
N ARG A 32 -7.30 -5.85 15.77
CA ARG A 32 -5.97 -5.28 15.52
C ARG A 32 -5.88 -3.83 15.98
N VAL A 33 -4.70 -3.47 16.46
CA VAL A 33 -4.21 -2.09 16.47
C VAL A 33 -3.35 -1.89 15.23
N LYS A 34 -3.60 -0.83 14.47
CA LYS A 34 -2.89 -0.56 13.23
C LYS A 34 -2.21 0.80 13.26
N ILE A 35 -0.94 0.83 12.89
CA ILE A 35 -0.10 2.03 12.88
C ILE A 35 0.35 2.29 11.44
N TYR A 36 0.07 3.49 10.93
CA TYR A 36 0.40 3.89 9.56
C TYR A 36 1.52 4.93 9.57
N VAL A 37 2.60 4.64 8.84
CA VAL A 37 3.76 5.52 8.71
C VAL A 37 3.94 5.87 7.25
N GLN A 38 4.00 7.16 6.94
CA GLN A 38 4.32 7.66 5.61
C GLN A 38 5.82 7.94 5.50
N HIS A 39 6.42 7.50 4.40
CA HIS A 39 7.85 7.57 4.11
C HIS A 39 8.10 8.49 2.92
N ARG A 40 8.56 9.72 3.17
CA ARG A 40 8.82 10.71 2.11
C ARG A 40 10.21 10.51 1.54
N GLY A 41 10.34 10.50 0.20
CA GLY A 41 11.63 10.32 -0.46
C GLY A 41 12.24 8.93 -0.26
N ALA A 42 11.44 7.96 0.21
CA ALA A 42 11.88 6.59 0.38
C ALA A 42 11.98 5.87 -0.96
N THR A 43 12.83 4.85 -1.01
CA THR A 43 12.92 3.87 -2.10
C THR A 43 12.06 2.65 -1.80
N ALA A 44 11.86 1.78 -2.80
CA ALA A 44 11.24 0.47 -2.60
C ALA A 44 12.01 -0.38 -1.57
N ALA A 45 13.34 -0.29 -1.59
CA ALA A 45 14.22 -0.99 -0.65
C ALA A 45 14.04 -0.48 0.80
N ASP A 46 13.94 0.84 1.00
CA ASP A 46 13.69 1.42 2.33
C ASP A 46 12.36 0.93 2.92
N LEU A 47 11.32 0.84 2.07
CA LEU A 47 9.99 0.34 2.48
C LEU A 47 10.02 -1.15 2.84
N SER A 48 10.75 -1.97 2.06
CA SER A 48 10.96 -3.39 2.38
C SER A 48 11.77 -3.57 3.67
N GLN A 49 12.78 -2.73 3.88
CA GLN A 49 13.57 -2.75 5.11
C GLN A 49 12.70 -2.37 6.32
N ALA A 50 11.92 -1.29 6.24
CA ALA A 50 11.00 -0.89 7.30
C ALA A 50 9.96 -1.98 7.62
N ALA A 51 9.45 -2.67 6.59
CA ALA A 51 8.56 -3.81 6.75
C ALA A 51 9.23 -4.96 7.53
N SER A 52 10.47 -5.32 7.16
CA SER A 52 11.24 -6.40 7.78
C SER A 52 11.62 -6.14 9.24
N ILE A 53 11.79 -4.87 9.65
CA ILE A 53 12.11 -4.52 11.04
C ILE A 53 10.96 -4.90 11.97
N VAL A 54 9.72 -4.71 11.53
CA VAL A 54 8.52 -4.89 12.38
C VAL A 54 7.88 -6.27 12.17
N ALA A 55 7.97 -6.83 10.98
CA ALA A 55 7.39 -8.13 10.63
C ALA A 55 8.42 -9.06 9.93
N PRO A 56 9.56 -9.37 10.58
CA PRO A 56 10.66 -10.15 9.97
C PRO A 56 10.26 -11.56 9.55
N ASP A 57 9.25 -12.16 10.20
CA ASP A 57 8.76 -13.51 9.86
C ASP A 57 7.93 -13.55 8.56
N ILE A 58 7.54 -12.39 8.04
CA ILE A 58 6.64 -12.26 6.89
C ILE A 58 7.38 -11.69 5.69
N VAL A 59 8.26 -10.72 5.93
CA VAL A 59 8.89 -9.92 4.87
C VAL A 59 10.39 -9.83 5.13
N GLY A 60 11.18 -10.21 4.14
CA GLY A 60 12.63 -9.98 4.15
C GLY A 60 13.00 -8.52 3.86
N ALA A 61 14.23 -8.11 4.20
CA ALA A 61 14.68 -6.73 3.95
C ALA A 61 14.70 -6.34 2.45
N SER A 62 14.69 -7.31 1.55
CA SER A 62 14.61 -7.13 0.09
C SER A 62 13.60 -8.11 -0.51
N ASP A 63 12.35 -7.98 -0.07
CA ASP A 63 11.27 -8.86 -0.49
C ASP A 63 10.91 -8.61 -1.96
N SER A 64 11.04 -9.64 -2.80
CA SER A 64 10.91 -9.51 -4.25
C SER A 64 9.51 -9.07 -4.68
N GLU A 65 8.47 -9.47 -3.95
CA GLU A 65 7.09 -9.11 -4.27
C GLU A 65 6.84 -7.64 -3.96
N MET A 66 7.32 -7.15 -2.81
CA MET A 66 7.22 -5.74 -2.45
C MET A 66 8.00 -4.84 -3.41
N LEU A 67 9.23 -5.24 -3.78
CA LEU A 67 10.03 -4.52 -4.78
C LEU A 67 9.31 -4.49 -6.14
N HIS A 68 8.82 -5.64 -6.60
CA HIS A 68 8.07 -5.73 -7.86
C HIS A 68 6.81 -4.85 -7.86
N PHE A 69 6.04 -4.88 -6.78
CA PHE A 69 4.85 -4.05 -6.57
C PHE A 69 5.17 -2.55 -6.72
N PHE A 70 6.18 -2.06 -6.01
CA PHE A 70 6.55 -0.65 -6.09
C PHE A 70 7.08 -0.26 -7.46
N THR A 71 7.96 -1.08 -8.04
CA THR A 71 8.56 -0.80 -9.35
C THR A 71 7.52 -0.77 -10.46
N VAL A 72 6.56 -1.70 -10.50
CA VAL A 72 5.54 -1.69 -11.55
C VAL A 72 4.58 -0.51 -11.39
N LEU A 73 4.12 -0.26 -10.17
CA LEU A 73 3.12 0.80 -9.93
C LEU A 73 3.68 2.21 -10.07
N SER A 74 4.99 2.40 -9.86
CA SER A 74 5.68 3.66 -10.11
C SER A 74 6.02 3.92 -11.59
N GLY A 75 5.79 2.94 -12.49
CA GLY A 75 6.15 3.05 -13.90
C GLY A 75 7.61 2.67 -14.20
N GLY A 76 8.21 1.83 -13.36
CA GLY A 76 9.56 1.28 -13.53
C GLY A 76 10.63 1.85 -12.60
N SER A 77 10.25 2.69 -11.62
CA SER A 77 11.18 3.33 -10.69
C SER A 77 11.17 2.68 -9.30
N GLU A 78 12.35 2.45 -8.74
CA GLU A 78 12.53 2.02 -7.35
C GLU A 78 12.58 3.19 -6.35
N GLY A 79 12.27 4.41 -6.82
CA GLY A 79 12.38 5.66 -6.05
C GLY A 79 13.70 6.41 -6.31
N PRO A 80 14.05 7.41 -5.48
CA PRO A 80 13.24 7.88 -4.35
C PRO A 80 11.88 8.44 -4.80
N TYR A 81 10.85 8.19 -3.99
CA TYR A 81 9.50 8.63 -4.29
C TYR A 81 9.29 10.08 -3.83
N GLU A 82 9.55 11.03 -4.72
CA GLU A 82 9.59 12.47 -4.43
C GLU A 82 8.23 13.17 -4.34
N GLY A 83 7.19 12.59 -4.94
CA GLY A 83 5.80 13.02 -4.76
C GLY A 83 5.25 12.66 -3.38
N LYS A 84 3.97 12.29 -3.33
CA LYS A 84 3.35 11.78 -2.11
C LYS A 84 4.04 10.50 -1.65
N GLY A 85 4.62 10.50 -0.46
CA GLY A 85 5.33 9.35 0.07
C GLY A 85 4.43 8.10 0.24
N PRO A 86 4.93 6.90 -0.11
CA PRO A 86 4.27 5.64 0.22
C PRO A 86 4.09 5.44 1.72
N MET A 87 3.18 4.55 2.11
CA MET A 87 2.94 4.23 3.51
C MET A 87 3.19 2.76 3.81
N THR A 88 3.71 2.48 5.00
CA THR A 88 3.60 1.17 5.63
C THR A 88 2.47 1.21 6.66
N CYS A 89 1.77 0.09 6.84
CA CYS A 89 0.85 -0.16 7.93
C CYS A 89 1.27 -1.43 8.65
N PHE A 90 1.50 -1.29 9.95
CA PHE A 90 1.77 -2.41 10.84
C PHE A 90 0.49 -2.71 11.59
N SER A 91 0.05 -3.97 11.53
CA SER A 91 -1.10 -4.45 12.28
C SER A 91 -0.62 -5.35 13.39
N PHE A 92 -1.10 -5.12 14.61
CA PHE A 92 -0.75 -5.88 15.78
C PHE A 92 -1.98 -6.56 16.37
N THR A 93 -1.86 -7.85 16.59
CA THR A 93 -2.88 -8.68 17.25
C THR A 93 -2.26 -9.25 18.52
N ALA A 94 -2.98 -9.16 19.64
CA ALA A 94 -2.53 -9.71 20.92
C ALA A 94 -3.36 -10.93 21.32
N ASP A 95 -2.69 -11.99 21.73
CA ASP A 95 -3.29 -13.17 22.35
C ASP A 95 -2.53 -13.47 23.66
N GLY A 96 -3.05 -12.94 24.77
CA GLY A 96 -2.32 -12.92 26.04
C GLY A 96 -1.05 -12.07 25.95
N GLU A 97 0.11 -12.71 26.19
CA GLU A 97 1.42 -12.06 26.09
C GLU A 97 2.04 -12.13 24.69
N ASP A 98 1.50 -12.97 23.80
CA ASP A 98 1.98 -13.10 22.43
C ASP A 98 1.42 -11.96 21.55
N VAL A 99 2.31 -11.29 20.82
CA VAL A 99 1.96 -10.20 19.91
C VAL A 99 2.44 -10.55 18.52
N LYS A 100 1.48 -10.69 17.60
CA LYS A 100 1.75 -10.95 16.19
C LYS A 100 1.71 -9.65 15.42
N SER A 101 2.71 -9.44 14.58
CA SER A 101 2.75 -8.33 13.62
C SER A 101 2.47 -8.81 12.20
N GLU A 102 1.72 -8.00 11.46
CA GLU A 102 1.54 -8.10 10.02
C GLU A 102 1.87 -6.74 9.38
N VAL A 103 2.20 -6.76 8.09
CA VAL A 103 2.54 -5.55 7.34
C VAL A 103 1.74 -5.45 6.05
N ALA A 104 1.30 -4.23 5.75
CA ALA A 104 0.84 -3.82 4.44
C ALA A 104 1.59 -2.58 3.99
N VAL A 105 1.76 -2.42 2.69
CA VAL A 105 2.28 -1.20 2.07
C VAL A 105 1.22 -0.56 1.19
N TYR A 106 1.30 0.75 1.01
CA TYR A 106 0.38 1.53 0.19
C TYR A 106 1.15 2.49 -0.70
N PHE A 107 0.94 2.37 -2.01
CA PHE A 107 1.51 3.27 -3.01
C PHE A 107 0.46 4.29 -3.47
N PRO A 108 0.73 5.61 -3.38
CA PRO A 108 -0.20 6.66 -3.77
C PRO A 108 -0.15 6.88 -5.28
N ILE A 109 -0.65 5.89 -6.02
CA ILE A 109 -0.43 5.75 -7.46
C ILE A 109 -0.87 6.97 -8.29
N HIS A 110 -1.91 7.70 -7.86
CA HIS A 110 -2.33 8.93 -8.54
C HIS A 110 -1.21 9.96 -8.66
N ASP A 111 -0.24 9.99 -7.76
CA ASP A 111 0.84 10.99 -7.77
C ASP A 111 2.04 10.64 -8.65
N TYR A 112 1.98 9.48 -9.31
CA TYR A 112 3.10 8.92 -10.08
C TYR A 112 2.71 8.54 -11.51
N ALA A 113 1.54 8.97 -11.98
CA ALA A 113 1.03 8.69 -13.31
C ALA A 113 0.27 9.90 -13.87
N SER A 114 0.30 10.06 -15.20
CA SER A 114 -0.33 11.19 -15.88
C SER A 114 -1.86 11.15 -15.81
N ASP A 115 -2.45 9.97 -15.91
CA ASP A 115 -3.91 9.78 -15.85
C ASP A 115 -4.29 8.36 -15.39
N ASP A 116 -5.57 8.15 -15.10
CA ASP A 116 -6.06 6.86 -14.61
C ASP A 116 -5.98 5.74 -15.67
N ALA A 117 -5.80 6.06 -16.96
CA ALA A 117 -5.61 5.06 -18.00
C ALA A 117 -4.21 4.44 -17.91
N GLU A 118 -3.19 5.27 -17.67
CA GLU A 118 -1.85 4.80 -17.35
C GLU A 118 -1.84 3.95 -16.06
N ILE A 119 -2.51 4.43 -15.01
CA ILE A 119 -2.61 3.70 -13.74
C ILE A 119 -3.23 2.33 -13.94
N ARG A 120 -4.32 2.26 -14.73
CA ARG A 120 -4.95 1.00 -15.07
C ARG A 120 -3.97 0.05 -15.73
N LYS A 121 -3.21 0.50 -16.73
CA LYS A 121 -2.21 -0.34 -17.41
C LYS A 121 -1.17 -0.88 -16.44
N ARG A 122 -0.69 -0.07 -15.49
CA ARG A 122 0.27 -0.50 -14.47
C ARG A 122 -0.31 -1.55 -13.54
N ILE A 123 -1.55 -1.37 -13.08
CA ILE A 123 -2.25 -2.36 -12.24
C ILE A 123 -2.45 -3.67 -13.01
N GLU A 124 -2.92 -3.61 -14.25
CA GLU A 124 -3.11 -4.82 -15.09
C GLU A 124 -1.78 -5.53 -15.35
N THR A 125 -0.69 -4.78 -15.52
CA THR A 125 0.67 -5.34 -15.67
C THR A 125 1.12 -6.04 -14.39
N TYR A 126 0.88 -5.42 -13.22
CA TYR A 126 1.27 -5.99 -11.93
C TYR A 126 0.48 -7.27 -11.61
N LEU A 127 -0.83 -7.30 -11.86
CA LEU A 127 -1.64 -8.50 -11.65
C LEU A 127 -1.27 -9.64 -12.62
N GLY A 128 -0.77 -9.29 -13.81
CA GLY A 128 -0.39 -10.24 -14.84
C GLY A 128 -1.54 -11.14 -15.29
N SER A 129 -1.20 -12.21 -16.02
CA SER A 129 -2.18 -13.22 -16.46
C SER A 129 -2.46 -14.30 -15.40
N ALA A 130 -1.68 -14.35 -14.33
CA ALA A 130 -1.75 -15.40 -13.32
C ALA A 130 -2.96 -15.23 -12.36
N ASP A 131 -3.52 -14.02 -12.24
CA ASP A 131 -4.65 -13.74 -11.35
C ASP A 131 -5.84 -13.14 -12.11
N GLU A 132 -6.39 -13.91 -13.05
CA GLU A 132 -7.52 -13.51 -13.90
C GLU A 132 -8.75 -13.08 -13.08
N LYS A 133 -8.97 -13.71 -11.92
CA LYS A 133 -10.12 -13.40 -11.06
C LYS A 133 -9.96 -12.04 -10.40
N VAL A 134 -8.79 -11.73 -9.84
CA VAL A 134 -8.54 -10.40 -9.25
C VAL A 134 -8.56 -9.34 -10.33
N LEU A 135 -7.96 -9.59 -11.50
CA LEU A 135 -7.99 -8.68 -12.65
C LEU A 135 -9.42 -8.31 -13.06
N LYS A 136 -10.29 -9.31 -13.27
CA LYS A 136 -11.70 -9.06 -13.61
C LYS A 136 -12.46 -8.32 -12.51
N THR A 137 -12.14 -8.61 -11.25
CA THR A 137 -12.78 -7.95 -10.10
C THR A 137 -12.38 -6.47 -10.05
N TYR A 138 -11.09 -6.18 -10.24
CA TYR A 138 -10.57 -4.83 -10.34
C TYR A 138 -11.21 -4.05 -11.50
N GLN A 139 -11.22 -4.63 -12.71
CA GLN A 139 -11.81 -3.97 -13.90
C GLN A 139 -13.28 -3.62 -13.67
N ARG A 140 -14.07 -4.55 -13.13
CA ARG A 140 -15.49 -4.29 -12.80
C ARG A 140 -15.67 -3.22 -11.74
N ALA A 141 -14.79 -3.17 -10.74
CA ALA A 141 -14.85 -2.14 -9.70
C ALA A 141 -14.52 -0.76 -10.29
N LEU A 142 -13.51 -0.68 -11.17
CA LEU A 142 -13.16 0.55 -11.88
C LEU A 142 -14.30 1.02 -12.79
N ASP A 143 -14.87 0.12 -13.60
CA ASP A 143 -15.98 0.45 -14.50
C ASP A 143 -17.23 0.94 -13.73
N ALA A 144 -17.42 0.48 -12.49
CA ALA A 144 -18.55 0.89 -11.65
C ALA A 144 -18.38 2.30 -11.06
N VAL A 145 -17.15 2.77 -10.86
CA VAL A 145 -16.87 4.09 -10.23
C VAL A 145 -16.47 5.15 -11.25
N ALA A 146 -15.91 4.76 -12.39
CA ALA A 146 -15.48 5.67 -13.43
C ALA A 146 -16.71 6.29 -14.12
N HIS A 147 -16.84 7.60 -14.01
CA HIS A 147 -17.91 8.40 -14.64
C HIS A 147 -17.35 9.35 -15.72
N ARG A 148 -16.09 9.15 -16.09
CA ARG A 148 -15.37 9.87 -17.14
C ARG A 148 -14.37 8.94 -17.83
N PRO A 149 -13.89 9.29 -19.04
CA PRO A 149 -12.75 8.61 -19.63
C PRO A 149 -11.53 8.66 -18.70
N LEU A 150 -10.82 7.53 -18.59
CA LEU A 150 -9.68 7.41 -17.68
C LEU A 150 -8.52 8.31 -18.09
N GLN A 151 -8.38 8.59 -19.39
CA GLN A 151 -7.37 9.50 -19.92
C GLN A 151 -7.69 10.98 -19.68
N ASP A 152 -8.82 11.36 -19.09
CA ASP A 152 -9.17 12.78 -18.94
C ASP A 152 -8.66 13.40 -17.63
N GLY A 153 -7.99 12.61 -16.79
CA GLY A 153 -7.42 13.06 -15.54
C GLY A 153 -6.97 11.90 -14.67
N ARG A 154 -6.48 12.22 -13.48
CA ARG A 154 -6.05 11.27 -12.45
C ARG A 154 -6.95 11.39 -11.22
N GLY A 155 -6.83 10.44 -10.30
CA GLY A 155 -7.42 10.55 -8.96
C GLY A 155 -8.54 9.56 -8.68
N ILE A 156 -9.05 8.83 -9.68
CA ILE A 156 -9.92 7.67 -9.40
C ILE A 156 -9.10 6.67 -8.58
N HIS A 157 -7.87 6.34 -9.00
CA HIS A 157 -7.00 5.45 -8.23
C HIS A 157 -6.20 6.22 -7.17
N ALA A 158 -6.75 6.36 -5.97
CA ALA A 158 -6.08 7.11 -4.89
C ALA A 158 -4.84 6.37 -4.36
N TRP A 159 -4.98 5.08 -4.07
CA TRP A 159 -3.91 4.23 -3.54
C TRP A 159 -4.06 2.80 -4.04
N VAL A 160 -2.94 2.08 -4.12
CA VAL A 160 -2.94 0.61 -4.19
C VAL A 160 -2.23 0.09 -2.95
N GLY A 161 -2.84 -0.89 -2.28
CA GLY A 161 -2.29 -1.54 -1.10
C GLY A 161 -1.85 -2.96 -1.41
N LEU A 162 -0.73 -3.38 -0.84
CA LEU A 162 -0.25 -4.75 -0.84
C LEU A 162 -0.10 -5.20 0.61
N LYS A 163 -0.87 -6.20 1.03
CA LYS A 163 -0.74 -6.83 2.34
C LYS A 163 -0.03 -8.17 2.19
N MET A 164 1.05 -8.36 2.94
CA MET A 164 1.71 -9.65 3.05
C MET A 164 1.04 -10.46 4.16
N THR A 165 0.62 -11.69 3.87
CA THR A 165 -0.05 -12.55 4.86
C THR A 165 0.75 -13.82 5.08
N ARG A 166 0.72 -14.36 6.31
CA ARG A 166 1.43 -15.60 6.67
C ARG A 166 0.88 -16.84 5.96
N SER A 167 -0.40 -16.87 5.60
CA SER A 167 -1.08 -18.11 5.19
C SER A 167 -1.85 -18.04 3.87
N ARG A 168 -2.08 -16.85 3.30
CA ARG A 168 -2.90 -16.67 2.08
C ARG A 168 -2.15 -16.00 0.94
N GLY A 169 -0.82 -15.86 1.03
CA GLY A 169 -0.04 -15.10 0.07
C GLY A 169 -0.25 -13.59 0.22
N SER A 170 -0.01 -12.84 -0.85
CA SER A 170 -0.26 -11.40 -0.90
C SER A 170 -1.74 -11.09 -1.15
N VAL A 171 -2.23 -9.99 -0.57
CA VAL A 171 -3.57 -9.44 -0.81
C VAL A 171 -3.43 -8.02 -1.34
N VAL A 172 -3.96 -7.78 -2.54
CA VAL A 172 -3.96 -6.46 -3.17
C VAL A 172 -5.28 -5.74 -2.88
N THR A 173 -5.23 -4.45 -2.59
CA THR A 173 -6.40 -3.60 -2.33
C THR A 173 -6.33 -2.34 -3.20
N PHE A 174 -7.41 -2.03 -3.91
CA PHE A 174 -7.52 -0.82 -4.73
C PHE A 174 -8.40 0.20 -4.04
N TYR A 175 -7.90 1.43 -3.85
CA TYR A 175 -8.65 2.53 -3.26
C TYR A 175 -9.14 3.43 -4.38
N LEU A 176 -10.44 3.34 -4.67
CA LEU A 176 -11.07 4.07 -5.75
C LEU A 176 -11.88 5.26 -5.20
N ALA A 177 -11.60 6.48 -5.67
CA ALA A 177 -12.29 7.69 -5.27
C ALA A 177 -13.61 7.87 -6.05
N SER A 178 -14.58 8.51 -5.42
CA SER A 178 -15.86 8.86 -6.05
C SER A 178 -15.81 10.13 -6.91
N GLU A 179 -14.73 10.91 -6.82
CA GLU A 179 -14.52 12.23 -7.46
C GLU A 179 -15.70 13.22 -7.34
N MET A 180 -16.50 13.12 -6.27
CA MET A 180 -17.70 13.96 -6.09
C MET A 180 -17.44 15.48 -6.15
N PHE A 181 -16.21 15.92 -5.90
CA PHE A 181 -15.83 17.33 -5.86
C PHE A 181 -14.92 17.75 -7.02
N GLY A 182 -14.71 16.87 -7.99
CA GLY A 182 -13.92 17.14 -9.18
C GLY A 182 -12.78 16.15 -9.39
N VAL A 183 -12.19 16.30 -10.58
CA VAL A 183 -11.16 15.43 -11.14
C VAL A 183 -9.79 16.08 -10.92
N LEU A 184 -8.77 15.30 -10.54
CA LEU A 184 -7.42 15.85 -10.51
C LEU A 184 -6.88 15.98 -11.94
N PRO A 185 -6.26 17.11 -12.30
CA PRO A 185 -5.70 17.29 -13.63
C PRO A 185 -4.52 16.33 -13.84
N LYS A 186 -4.21 16.09 -15.11
CA LYS A 186 -3.04 15.31 -15.50
C LYS A 186 -1.75 15.91 -14.92
N THR A 187 -0.78 15.06 -14.59
CA THR A 187 0.60 15.53 -14.40
C THR A 187 1.27 15.73 -15.76
N LEU A 188 1.95 16.87 -15.90
CA LEU A 188 2.76 17.23 -17.07
C LEU A 188 3.97 16.31 -17.23
#